data_AF-A0A971KUW2-F1
#
_entry.id   AF-A0A971KUW2-F1
#
_cell.length_a   1.000
_cell.length_b   1.000
_cell.length_c   1.000
_cell.angle_alpha   90.00
_cell.angle_beta   90.00
_cell.angle_gamma   90.00
#
_symmetry.space_group_name_H-M   'P 1'
#
loop_
_entity.id
_entity.type
_entity.pdbx_description
1 polymer ?
#
loop_
_entity_poly.entity_id
_entity_poly.type
_entity_poly.pdbx_seq_one_letter_code
_entity_poly.pdbx_strand_id
1 'polypeptide(L)'
;MPYDFRVYGHLVGLDYNTLQIIKGLLAGYECQVIDEHILDFVHEGIFIDIDGDLENLVQRMPPHGRGLVDIINHIDWEMTRCTLAQGKITRTRIALDNALDTAYASEHRD
;
A
#
# COMPACT_ATOMS: atom_id res chain seq x y z
N MET A 1 18.86 14.06 -2.38
CA MET A 1 19.44 12.75 -2.76
C MET A 1 18.27 11.83 -2.99
N PRO A 2 17.86 11.53 -4.23
CA PRO A 2 16.51 11.01 -4.39
C PRO A 2 16.59 9.51 -4.64
N TYR A 3 16.74 8.76 -3.56
CA TYR A 3 15.99 7.51 -3.49
C TYR A 3 14.54 7.96 -3.25
N ASP A 4 13.84 8.39 -4.31
CA ASP A 4 12.42 8.75 -4.24
C ASP A 4 11.67 7.42 -4.28
N PHE A 5 11.51 6.83 -3.10
CA PHE A 5 10.78 5.60 -2.88
C PHE A 5 9.48 5.97 -2.19
N ARG A 6 8.35 5.53 -2.76
CA ARG A 6 7.03 5.82 -2.21
C ARG A 6 6.23 4.57 -2.02
N VAL A 7 5.52 4.53 -0.91
CA VAL A 7 4.57 3.46 -0.60
C VAL A 7 3.23 4.08 -0.33
N TYR A 8 2.21 3.59 -1.02
CA TYR A 8 0.81 3.94 -0.80
C TYR A 8 0.04 2.68 -0.45
N GLY A 9 -0.57 2.67 0.73
CA GLY A 9 -1.33 1.55 1.23
C GLY A 9 -2.78 1.92 1.48
N HIS A 10 -3.67 1.00 1.13
CA HIS A 10 -5.11 1.07 1.40
C HIS A 10 -5.56 -0.27 1.97
N LEU A 11 -6.02 -0.27 3.21
CA LEU A 11 -6.52 -1.45 3.91
C LEU A 11 -8.01 -1.30 4.22
N VAL A 12 -8.76 -2.37 4.03
CA VAL A 12 -10.21 -2.41 4.27
C VAL A 12 -10.61 -3.65 5.06
N GLY A 13 -11.74 -3.55 5.76
CA GLY A 13 -12.30 -4.65 6.55
C GLY A 13 -11.46 -4.95 7.79
N LEU A 14 -10.89 -3.91 8.41
CA LEU A 14 -10.19 -4.02 9.68
C LEU A 14 -11.21 -3.88 10.84
N ASP A 15 -11.12 -4.72 11.86
CA ASP A 15 -11.80 -4.42 13.12
C ASP A 15 -11.03 -3.35 13.92
N TYR A 16 -11.71 -2.68 14.85
CA TYR A 16 -11.13 -1.57 15.62
C TYR A 16 -9.81 -1.95 16.31
N ASN A 17 -9.71 -3.14 16.90
CA ASN A 17 -8.51 -3.56 17.62
C ASN A 17 -7.36 -3.81 16.64
N THR A 18 -7.63 -4.50 15.53
CA THR A 18 -6.66 -4.70 14.46
C THR A 18 -6.18 -3.38 13.87
N LEU A 19 -7.08 -2.40 13.67
CA LEU A 19 -6.72 -1.08 13.16
C LEU A 19 -5.74 -0.36 14.10
N GLN A 20 -5.96 -0.38 15.43
CA GLN A 20 -5.02 0.22 16.38
C GLN A 20 -3.66 -0.47 16.36
N ILE A 21 -3.64 -1.80 16.27
CA ILE A 21 -2.40 -2.58 16.18
C ILE A 21 -1.62 -2.23 14.90
N ILE A 22 -2.30 -2.20 13.75
CA ILE A 22 -1.69 -1.90 12.45
C ILE A 22 -1.16 -0.46 12.42
N LYS A 23 -1.87 0.51 12.99
CA LYS A 23 -1.37 1.89 13.13
C LYS A 23 -0.08 1.97 13.95
N GLY A 24 0.02 1.17 15.01
CA GLY A 24 1.25 1.08 15.81
C GLY A 24 2.42 0.49 15.03
N LEU A 25 2.15 -0.50 14.17
CA LEU A 25 3.15 -1.07 13.26
C LEU A 25 3.63 -0.07 12.22
N LEU A 26 2.69 0.70 11.65
CA LEU A 26 2.94 1.71 10.64
C LEU A 26 3.35 3.07 11.22
N ALA A 27 3.97 3.10 12.41
CA ALA A 27 4.36 4.37 13.05
C ALA A 27 5.36 5.21 12.23
N GLY A 28 6.09 4.57 11.30
CA GLY A 28 6.97 5.24 10.32
C GLY A 28 6.27 5.76 9.06
N TYR A 29 4.94 5.62 8.99
CA TYR A 29 4.10 6.04 7.87
C TYR A 29 3.15 7.13 8.35
N GLU A 30 2.78 8.04 7.44
CA GLU A 30 1.63 8.90 7.65
C GLU A 30 0.36 8.05 7.45
N CYS A 31 -0.44 7.91 8.50
CA CYS A 31 -1.63 7.07 8.51
C CYS A 31 -2.89 7.92 8.61
N GLN A 32 -3.86 7.67 7.73
CA GLN A 32 -5.18 8.30 7.73
C GLN A 32 -6.28 7.25 7.89
N VAL A 33 -7.05 7.36 8.97
CA VAL A 33 -8.24 6.53 9.18
C VAL A 33 -9.39 7.19 8.42
N ILE A 34 -9.89 6.52 7.38
CA ILE A 34 -10.99 7.03 6.54
C ILE A 34 -12.33 6.74 7.22
N ASP A 35 -12.49 5.55 7.79
CA ASP A 35 -13.63 5.13 8.61
C ASP A 35 -13.18 4.11 9.67
N GLU A 36 -14.12 3.52 10.42
CA GLU A 36 -13.82 2.54 11.49
C GLU A 36 -13.14 1.24 11.00
N HIS A 37 -13.10 1.00 9.68
CA HIS A 37 -12.64 -0.23 9.05
C HIS A 37 -11.64 -0.04 7.91
N ILE A 38 -11.32 1.21 7.56
CA ILE A 38 -10.49 1.60 6.42
C ILE A 38 -9.32 2.45 6.91
N LEU A 39 -8.12 2.04 6.51
CA LEU A 39 -6.87 2.72 6.81
C LEU A 39 -6.08 2.97 5.53
N ASP A 40 -5.81 4.24 5.25
CA ASP A 40 -4.83 4.65 4.26
C ASP A 40 -3.51 4.97 4.95
N PHE A 41 -2.40 4.66 4.29
CA PHE A 41 -1.09 5.02 4.78
C PHE A 41 -0.12 5.34 3.65
N VAL A 42 0.79 6.27 3.91
CA VAL A 42 1.81 6.69 2.96
C VAL A 42 3.18 6.78 3.62
N HIS A 43 4.20 6.37 2.88
CA HIS A 43 5.58 6.64 3.22
C HIS A 43 6.29 7.28 2.03
N GLU A 44 6.89 8.44 2.26
CA GLU A 44 7.77 9.12 1.32
C GLU A 44 9.15 9.28 1.98
N GLY A 45 10.19 8.62 1.47
CA GLY A 45 11.47 8.60 2.18
C GLY A 45 12.54 7.68 1.62
N ILE A 46 13.61 7.55 2.41
CA ILE A 46 14.93 7.10 1.94
C ILE A 46 15.10 5.57 1.97
N PHE A 47 14.45 4.86 2.91
CA PHE A 47 14.43 3.40 2.97
C PHE A 47 13.49 2.90 4.09
N ILE A 48 12.67 1.90 3.78
CA ILE A 48 11.86 1.12 4.74
C ILE A 48 11.94 -0.36 4.39
N ASP A 49 11.84 -1.23 5.40
CA ASP A 49 11.70 -2.68 5.18
C ASP A 49 10.26 -3.03 4.82
N ILE A 50 9.87 -2.65 3.59
CA ILE A 50 8.50 -2.81 3.12
C ILE A 50 8.06 -4.29 3.07
N ASP A 51 8.99 -5.21 2.77
CA ASP A 51 8.65 -6.64 2.73
C ASP A 51 8.33 -7.15 4.15
N GLY A 52 9.14 -6.76 5.14
CA GLY A 52 8.86 -7.05 6.56
C GLY A 52 7.53 -6.44 7.01
N ASP A 53 7.25 -5.19 6.63
CA ASP A 53 5.99 -4.53 6.96
C ASP A 53 4.78 -5.25 6.34
N LEU A 54 4.85 -5.63 5.06
CA LEU A 54 3.79 -6.38 4.37
C LEU A 54 3.51 -7.74 5.01
N GLU A 55 4.56 -8.47 5.40
CA GLU A 55 4.42 -9.75 6.09
C GLU A 55 3.74 -9.58 7.46
N ASN A 56 4.13 -8.55 8.22
CA ASN A 56 3.48 -8.27 9.50
C ASN A 56 2.03 -7.81 9.33
N LEU A 57 1.74 -7.00 8.31
CA LEU A 57 0.37 -6.57 7.99
C LEU A 57 -0.50 -7.78 7.70
N VAL A 58 -0.10 -8.64 6.76
CA VAL A 58 -0.94 -9.77 6.31
C VAL A 58 -1.22 -10.78 7.42
N GLN A 59 -0.29 -10.94 8.38
CA GLN A 59 -0.47 -11.83 9.54
C GLN A 59 -1.45 -11.28 10.59
N ARG A 60 -1.64 -9.97 10.63
CA ARG A 60 -2.50 -9.29 11.62
C ARG A 60 -3.87 -8.95 11.07
N MET A 61 -4.03 -8.92 9.75
CA MET A 61 -5.31 -8.67 9.11
C MET A 61 -6.32 -9.79 9.40
N PRO A 62 -7.60 -9.45 9.61
CA PRO A 62 -8.63 -10.47 9.79
C PRO A 62 -8.83 -11.25 8.48
N PRO A 63 -9.46 -12.45 8.53
CA PRO A 63 -9.64 -13.28 7.33
C PRO A 63 -10.41 -12.62 6.18
N HIS A 64 -11.27 -11.64 6.51
CA HIS A 64 -12.04 -10.86 5.54
C HIS A 64 -11.37 -9.55 5.12
N GLY A 65 -10.28 -9.18 5.80
CA GLY A 65 -9.51 -7.97 5.54
C GLY A 65 -8.79 -8.07 4.19
N ARG A 66 -8.70 -6.94 3.49
CA ARG A 66 -8.01 -6.83 2.20
C ARG A 66 -7.16 -5.58 2.17
N GLY A 67 -6.06 -5.65 1.44
CA GLY A 67 -5.13 -4.54 1.30
C GLY A 67 -4.58 -4.43 -0.10
N LEU A 68 -4.37 -3.21 -0.55
CA LEU A 68 -3.58 -2.87 -1.72
C LEU A 68 -2.42 -1.99 -1.26
N VAL A 69 -1.20 -2.34 -1.64
CA VAL A 69 -0.01 -1.55 -1.35
C VAL A 69 0.78 -1.37 -2.63
N ASP A 70 0.89 -0.13 -3.08
CA ASP A 70 1.68 0.25 -4.24
C ASP A 70 3.04 0.74 -3.80
N ILE A 71 4.07 0.09 -4.32
CA ILE A 71 5.47 0.40 -4.08
C ILE A 71 6.03 1.01 -5.35
N ILE A 72 6.41 2.26 -5.31
CA ILE A 72 6.91 3.02 -6.46
C ILE A 72 8.41 3.28 -6.26
N ASN A 73 9.20 2.74 -7.18
CA ASN A 73 10.63 2.99 -7.27
C ASN A 73 10.89 3.92 -8.46
N HIS A 74 11.19 5.18 -8.17
CA HIS A 74 11.46 6.19 -9.21
C HIS A 74 12.83 6.03 -9.90
N ILE A 75 13.75 5.24 -9.35
CA ILE A 75 15.05 4.97 -9.99
C ILE A 75 14.85 4.01 -11.17
N ASP A 76 14.12 2.92 -10.93
CA ASP A 76 13.87 1.88 -11.93
C ASP A 76 12.60 2.11 -12.74
N TRP A 77 11.87 3.20 -12.46
CA TRP A 77 10.59 3.55 -13.07
C TRP A 77 9.58 2.40 -13.05
N GLU A 78 9.44 1.79 -11.87
CA GLU A 78 8.62 0.60 -11.67
C GLU A 78 7.68 0.76 -10.50
N MET A 79 6.45 0.28 -10.69
CA MET A 79 5.51 0.08 -9.60
C MET A 79 5.30 -1.42 -9.36
N THR A 80 5.37 -1.83 -8.11
CA THR A 80 4.90 -3.15 -7.67
C THR A 80 3.64 -2.97 -6.85
N ARG A 81 2.54 -3.58 -7.30
CA ARG A 81 1.30 -3.66 -6.54
C ARG A 81 1.25 -4.95 -5.75
N CYS A 82 1.20 -4.82 -4.43
CA CYS A 82 1.02 -5.90 -3.47
C CYS A 82 -0.45 -5.98 -3.06
N THR A 83 -1.10 -7.12 -3.31
CA THR A 83 -2.44 -7.42 -2.82
C THR A 83 -2.35 -8.32 -1.59
N LEU A 84 -2.88 -7.86 -0.47
CA LEU A 84 -2.96 -8.57 0.80
C LEU A 84 -4.38 -9.12 0.94
N ALA A 85 -4.52 -10.44 1.01
CA ALA A 85 -5.81 -11.07 1.26
C ALA A 85 -5.62 -12.49 1.81
N GLN A 86 -6.46 -12.87 2.78
CA GLN A 86 -6.51 -14.24 3.31
C GLN A 86 -5.13 -14.78 3.78
N GLY A 87 -4.34 -13.94 4.45
CA GLY A 87 -3.01 -14.34 4.94
C GLY A 87 -1.94 -14.45 3.85
N LYS A 88 -2.21 -13.98 2.62
CA LYS A 88 -1.29 -14.07 1.48
C LYS A 88 -1.00 -12.70 0.87
N ILE A 89 0.22 -12.56 0.35
CA ILE A 89 0.67 -11.42 -0.42
C ILE A 89 0.84 -11.87 -1.87
N THR A 90 0.15 -11.22 -2.79
CA THR A 90 0.35 -11.40 -4.24
C THR A 90 1.00 -10.15 -4.81
N ARG A 91 2.09 -10.29 -5.57
CA ARG A 91 2.84 -9.16 -6.14
C ARG A 91 2.66 -9.13 -7.64
N THR A 92 2.31 -7.97 -8.18
CA THR A 92 2.22 -7.73 -9.62
C THR A 92 3.07 -6.53 -9.98
N ARG A 93 4.04 -6.74 -10.89
CA ARG A 93 4.86 -5.66 -11.46
C ARG A 93 4.06 -4.93 -12.53
N ILE A 94 4.05 -3.61 -12.44
CA ILE A 94 3.34 -2.71 -13.35
C ILE A 94 4.40 -1.76 -13.91
N ALA A 95 4.60 -1.82 -15.23
CA ALA A 95 5.40 -0.82 -15.92
C ALA A 95 4.68 0.53 -15.84
N LEU A 96 5.32 1.54 -15.25
CA LEU A 96 4.69 2.85 -15.02
C LEU A 96 4.32 3.56 -16.34
N ASP A 97 5.03 3.26 -17.43
CA ASP A 97 4.69 3.72 -18.77
C ASP A 97 3.25 3.36 -19.17
N ASN A 98 2.76 2.18 -18.77
CA ASN A 98 1.38 1.74 -19.05
C ASN A 98 0.35 2.27 -18.05
N ALA A 99 0.77 2.62 -16.83
CA ALA A 99 -0.13 3.08 -15.77
C ALA A 99 -0.56 4.54 -15.97
N LEU A 100 0.35 5.38 -16.49
CA LEU A 100 0.06 6.79 -16.81
C LEU A 100 -0.89 6.91 -18.01
N ASP A 101 -0.74 6.08 -19.05
CA ASP A 101 -1.65 6.07 -20.21
C ASP A 101 -3.10 5.71 -19.85
N THR A 102 -3.29 4.84 -18.85
CA THR A 102 -4.64 4.46 -18.41
C THR A 102 -5.32 5.58 -17.62
N ALA A 103 -4.59 6.32 -16.79
CA ALA A 103 -5.12 7.46 -16.03
C ALA A 103 -5.51 8.63 -16.96
N TYR A 104 -4.67 8.96 -17.96
CA TYR A 104 -4.99 9.98 -18.97
C TYR A 104 -6.18 9.59 -19.86
N ALA A 105 -6.34 8.31 -20.20
CA ALA A 105 -7.47 7.84 -21.00
C ALA A 105 -8.82 7.90 -20.28
N SER A 106 -8.83 7.79 -18.95
CA SER A 106 -10.05 7.94 -18.13
C SER A 106 -10.45 9.39 -17.87
N GLU A 107 -9.54 10.36 -17.96
CA GLU A 107 -9.84 11.79 -17.78
C GLU A 107 -10.30 12.50 -19.07
N HIS A 108 -10.23 11.84 -20.23
CA HIS A 108 -10.65 12.40 -21.53
C HIS A 108 -11.89 11.69 -22.12
N ARG A 109 -12.62 10.95 -21.30
CA ARG A 109 -13.95 10.39 -21.60
C ARG A 109 -14.98 10.95 -20.65
N ASP A 110 -15.17 12.26 -20.69
CA ASP A 110 -16.43 12.95 -20.36
C ASP A 110 -16.64 14.11 -21.34
#